data_AF-A0A7X7FWS0-F1
#
_entry.id   AF-A0A7X7FWS0-F1
#
_cell.length_a   1.000
_cell.length_b   1.000
_cell.length_c   1.000
_cell.angle_alpha   90.00
_cell.angle_beta   90.00
_cell.angle_gamma   90.00
#
_symmetry.space_group_name_H-M   'P 1'
#
loop_
_entity.id
_entity.type
_entity.pdbx_description
1 polymer ?
#
loop_
_entity_poly.entity_id
_entity_poly.type
_entity_poly.pdbx_seq_one_letter_code
_entity_poly.pdbx_strand_id
1 'polypeptide(L)' 'MALWRVLDLHKRKNLIVLDFFAGSGTTGHAVMDLNKEDGGSRKFILITNNENNICQNITVPRVRKAIDFF' A
#
# COMPACT_ATOMS: atom_id res chain seq x y z
N MET A 1 10.75 7.60 7.32
CA MET A 1 11.43 6.77 6.30
C MET A 1 10.39 6.38 5.27
N ALA A 2 10.58 6.72 3.98
CA ALA A 2 9.55 6.47 2.97
C ALA A 2 9.50 4.98 2.59
N LEU A 3 8.32 4.35 2.68
CA LEU A 3 8.07 2.95 2.31
C LEU A 3 8.56 2.60 0.90
N TRP A 4 8.52 3.57 -0.01
CA TRP A 4 9.05 3.47 -1.37
C TRP A 4 10.51 2.95 -1.41
N ARG A 5 11.37 3.45 -0.51
CA ARG A 5 12.79 3.04 -0.49
C ARG A 5 12.97 1.58 -0.09
N VAL A 6 12.10 1.03 0.76
CA VAL A 6 12.13 -0.39 1.15
C VAL A 6 11.66 -1.26 -0.02
N LEU A 7 10.65 -0.80 -0.76
CA LEU A 7 10.13 -1.50 -1.93
C LEU A 7 11.17 -1.56 -3.07
N ASP A 8 11.91 -0.47 -3.33
CA ASP A 8 12.92 -0.41 -4.40
C ASP A 8 14.19 -1.25 -4.15
N LEU A 9 14.42 -1.68 -2.90
CA LEU A 9 15.47 -2.67 -2.61
C LEU A 9 15.24 -4.00 -3.35
N HIS A 10 14.00 -4.29 -3.72
CA HIS A 10 13.63 -5.51 -4.42
C HIS A 10 13.41 -5.23 -5.91
N LYS A 11 14.31 -5.72 -6.76
CA LYS A 11 14.25 -5.49 -8.23
C LYS A 11 13.12 -6.22 -8.95
N ARG A 12 12.44 -7.15 -8.28
CA ARG A 12 11.24 -7.81 -8.84
C ARG A 12 10.07 -6.83 -8.83
N LYS A 13 9.46 -6.63 -10.00
CA LYS A 13 8.33 -5.71 -10.19
C LYS A 13 6.96 -6.36 -9.98
N ASN A 14 6.89 -7.62 -9.58
CA ASN A 14 5.65 -8.42 -9.45
C ASN A 14 5.49 -9.03 -8.04
N LEU A 15 6.04 -8.37 -7.02
CA LEU A 15 6.02 -8.85 -5.64
C LEU A 15 4.63 -8.76 -5.02
N ILE A 16 4.40 -9.55 -3.97
CA ILE A 16 3.26 -9.38 -3.06
C ILE A 16 3.80 -8.81 -1.75
N VAL A 17 3.28 -7.66 -1.33
CA VAL A 17 3.66 -6.96 -0.10
C VAL A 17 2.59 -7.20 0.96
N LEU A 18 2.96 -7.79 2.09
CA LEU A 18 2.07 -7.99 3.23
C LEU A 18 2.41 -6.98 4.33
N ASP A 19 1.40 -6.26 4.81
CA ASP A 19 1.50 -5.40 5.98
C ASP A 19 0.39 -5.76 6.97
N PHE A 20 0.77 -6.34 8.10
CA PHE A 20 -0.15 -6.79 9.14
C PHE A 20 -0.45 -5.73 10.21
N PHE A 21 0.13 -4.54 10.08
CA PHE A 21 -0.14 -3.37 10.90
C PHE A 21 -0.45 -2.16 10.01
N ALA A 22 -1.32 -2.37 9.01
CA ALA A 22 -1.52 -1.41 7.93
C ALA A 22 -1.91 0.00 8.39
N GLY A 23 -2.64 0.11 9.51
CA GLY A 23 -3.09 1.38 10.07
C GLY A 23 -3.76 2.25 9.02
N SER A 24 -3.14 3.36 8.66
CA SER A 24 -3.67 4.27 7.62
C SER A 24 -3.64 3.71 6.20
N GLY A 25 -2.89 2.64 5.91
CA GLY A 25 -2.75 2.05 4.57
C GLY A 25 -1.64 2.68 3.72
N THR A 26 -0.60 3.22 4.35
CA THR A 26 0.56 3.82 3.65
C THR A 26 1.32 2.82 2.79
N THR A 27 1.43 1.55 3.20
CA THR A 27 2.13 0.51 2.44
C THR A 27 1.47 0.25 1.08
N GLY A 28 0.13 0.13 1.04
CA GLY A 28 -0.60 -0.03 -0.23
C GLY A 28 -0.43 1.17 -1.15
N HIS A 29 -0.46 2.39 -0.59
CA HIS A 29 -0.21 3.63 -1.35
C HIS A 29 1.18 3.64 -1.99
N ALA A 30 2.23 3.32 -1.23
CA ALA A 30 3.59 3.28 -1.75
C ALA A 30 3.79 2.21 -2.84
N VAL A 31 3.08 1.08 -2.76
CA VAL A 31 3.09 0.05 -3.81
C VAL A 31 2.47 0.57 -5.10
N MET A 32 1.34 1.29 -5.01
CA MET A 32 0.68 1.88 -6.18
C MET A 32 1.56 2.96 -6.84
N ASP A 33 2.18 3.84 -6.04
CA ASP A 33 3.10 4.87 -6.55
C ASP A 33 4.28 4.24 -7.30
N LEU A 34 4.94 3.24 -6.70
CA LEU A 34 6.09 2.60 -7.33
C LEU A 34 5.70 1.87 -8.62
N ASN A 35 4.54 1.21 -8.66
CA ASN A 35 4.05 0.59 -9.88
C ASN A 35 3.79 1.62 -11.00
N LYS A 36 3.25 2.80 -10.67
CA LYS A 36 3.07 3.89 -11.64
C LYS A 36 4.40 4.43 -12.14
N GLU A 37 5.37 4.57 -11.25
CA GLU A 37 6.68 5.11 -11.56
C GLU A 37 7.52 4.16 -12.42
N ASP A 38 7.53 2.86 -12.12
CA ASP A 38 8.42 1.90 -12.77
C ASP A 38 7.73 0.90 -13.71
N GLY A 39 6.43 1.06 -13.95
CA GLY A 39 5.63 0.14 -14.78
C GLY A 39 5.46 -1.25 -14.17
N GLY A 40 5.55 -1.36 -12.84
CA GLY A 40 5.43 -2.62 -12.12
C GLY A 40 4.00 -3.14 -11.96
N SER A 41 3.90 -4.37 -11.46
CA SER A 41 2.65 -5.08 -11.18
C SER A 41 2.65 -5.66 -9.75
N ARG A 42 3.30 -4.97 -8.81
CA ARG A 42 3.32 -5.36 -7.40
C ARG A 42 1.90 -5.34 -6.84
N LYS A 43 1.60 -6.30 -5.98
CA LYS A 43 0.32 -6.43 -5.27
C LYS A 43 0.55 -6.20 -3.78
N PHE A 44 -0.49 -5.86 -3.06
CA PHE A 44 -0.41 -5.69 -1.61
C PHE A 44 -1.60 -6.36 -0.89
N ILE A 45 -1.36 -6.77 0.35
CA ILE A 45 -2.35 -7.25 1.30
C ILE A 45 -2.18 -6.42 2.58
N LEU A 46 -3.23 -5.71 2.98
CA LEU A 46 -3.25 -4.90 4.20
C LEU A 46 -4.15 -5.57 5.23
N ILE A 47 -3.63 -5.76 6.44
CA ILE A 47 -4.37 -6.27 7.58
C ILE A 47 -4.25 -5.25 8.72
N THR A 48 -5.36 -5.03 9.42
CA THR A 48 -5.43 -4.22 10.64
C THR A 48 -6.35 -4.93 11.63
N ASN A 49 -6.09 -4.76 12.93
CA ASN A 49 -6.94 -5.27 14.02
C ASN A 49 -8.33 -4.60 14.07
N ASN A 50 -8.58 -3.59 13.22
CA ASN A 50 -9.83 -2.85 13.13
C ASN A 50 -10.26 -2.14 14.43
N GLU A 51 -9.32 -1.79 15.30
CA GLU A 51 -9.61 -0.95 16.46
C GLU A 51 -10.19 0.40 16.00
N ASN A 52 -11.24 0.85 16.70
CA ASN A 52 -11.96 2.10 16.37
C ASN A 52 -12.48 2.17 14.93
N ASN A 53 -12.77 1.04 14.29
CA ASN A 53 -13.21 0.96 12.89
C ASN A 53 -12.21 1.60 11.91
N ILE A 54 -10.92 1.57 12.24
CA ILE A 54 -9.87 2.19 11.42
C ILE A 54 -9.87 1.65 9.98
N CYS A 55 -10.23 0.38 9.79
CA CYS A 55 -10.31 -0.22 8.45
C CYS A 55 -11.32 0.52 7.57
N GLN A 56 -12.56 0.69 8.05
CA GLN A 56 -13.63 1.30 7.29
C GLN A 56 -13.52 2.82 7.21
N ASN A 57 -13.06 3.45 8.30
CA ASN A 57 -13.08 4.90 8.42
C ASN A 57 -11.82 5.58 7.85
N ILE A 58 -10.67 4.88 7.85
CA ILE A 58 -9.38 5.46 7.47
C ILE A 58 -8.73 4.68 6.34
N THR A 59 -8.47 3.38 6.52
CA THR A 59 -7.67 2.58 5.58
C THR A 59 -8.36 2.47 4.22
N VAL A 60 -9.63 2.04 4.19
CA VAL A 60 -10.40 1.86 2.94
C VAL A 60 -10.58 3.19 2.20
N PRO A 61 -11.02 4.30 2.83
CA PRO A 61 -11.16 5.58 2.14
C PRO A 61 -9.84 6.12 1.59
N ARG A 62 -8.72 5.95 2.32
CA ARG A 62 -7.39 6.36 1.82
C ARG A 62 -7.00 5.56 0.58
N VAL A 63 -7.11 4.23 0.64
CA VAL A 63 -6.73 3.35 -0.49
C VAL A 63 -7.64 3.60 -1.69
N ARG A 64 -8.95 3.76 -1.50
CA ARG A 64 -9.89 4.12 -2.59
C ARG A 64 -9.52 5.45 -3.24
N LYS A 65 -9.32 6.51 -2.44
CA LYS A 65 -8.87 7.80 -2.98
C LYS A 65 -7.58 7.66 -3.76
N ALA A 66 -6.61 6.92 -3.22
CA ALA A 66 -5.37 6.68 -3.93
C ALA A 66 -5.63 6.01 -5.29
N ILE A 67 -6.46 4.96 -5.36
CA ILE A 67 -6.88 4.31 -6.61
C ILE A 67 -7.53 5.30 -7.59
N ASP A 68 -8.43 6.16 -7.11
CA ASP A 68 -9.17 7.12 -7.96
C ASP A 68 -8.25 8.22 -8.58
N PHE A 69 -7.03 8.40 -8.07
CA PHE A 69 -6.01 9.29 -8.65
C PHE A 69 -5.09 8.58 -9.68
N PHE A 70 -5.33 7.30 -9.98
CA PHE A 70 -4.70 6.56 -11.08
C PHE A 70 -5.66 6.40 -12.26
#